data_AF-A0A7M7QDP8-F1
#
_entry.id   AF-A0A7M7QDP8-F1
#
_cell.length_a   1.000
_cell.length_b   1.000
_cell.length_c   1.000
_cell.angle_alpha   90.00
_cell.angle_beta   90.00
_cell.angle_gamma   90.00
#
_symmetry.space_group_name_H-M   'P 1'
#
loop_
_entity.id
_entity.type
_entity.pdbx_description
1 polymer ?
#
loop_
_entity_poly.entity_id
_entity_poly.type
_entity_poly.pdbx_seq_one_letter_code
_entity_poly.pdbx_strand_id
1 'polypeptide(L)'
;MSTNVCKDDLKIRLTPIQWYVTQEKGTERPFSGCYNKFNGKGTYCCIVCEQELFSSKTKYDSGCGWPAFNEVLDQGRVKLIKDTSLDPQDLEPDNLIDLVFGVLIYDTVYE
;
A
#
# COMPACT_ATOMS: atom_id res chain seq x y z
N MET A 1 -5.01 -18.74 1.42
CA MET A 1 -3.79 -19.55 1.23
C MET A 1 -2.63 -18.73 1.78
N SER A 2 -1.94 -19.21 2.81
CA SER A 2 -0.75 -18.52 3.32
C SER A 2 0.41 -18.78 2.36
N THR A 3 0.74 -17.81 1.50
CA THR A 3 1.92 -17.88 0.66
C THR A 3 3.14 -17.79 1.58
N ASN A 4 3.92 -18.88 1.64
CA ASN A 4 5.13 -18.93 2.44
C ASN A 4 6.26 -18.28 1.63
N VAL A 5 6.32 -16.95 1.66
CA VAL A 5 7.29 -16.18 0.90
C VAL A 5 8.61 -16.11 1.67
N CYS A 6 9.69 -16.59 1.06
CA CYS A 6 11.01 -16.60 1.70
C CYS A 6 11.64 -15.20 1.74
N LYS A 7 12.25 -14.83 2.86
CA LYS A 7 12.90 -13.52 3.04
C LYS A 7 14.03 -13.28 2.05
N ASP A 8 14.78 -14.31 1.68
CA ASP A 8 15.88 -14.18 0.72
C ASP A 8 15.37 -13.99 -0.72
N ASP A 9 14.22 -14.57 -1.07
CA ASP A 9 13.54 -14.33 -2.35
C ASP A 9 13.09 -12.87 -2.48
N LEU A 10 12.54 -12.31 -1.39
CA LEU A 10 12.11 -10.91 -1.34
C LEU A 10 13.27 -9.92 -1.52
N LYS A 11 14.46 -10.20 -0.98
CA LYS A 11 15.63 -9.33 -1.16
C LYS A 11 16.09 -9.25 -2.61
N ILE A 12 15.84 -10.30 -3.40
CA ILE A 12 16.21 -10.36 -4.81
C ILE A 12 15.14 -9.69 -5.68
N ARG A 13 13.86 -9.91 -5.34
CA ARG A 13 12.72 -9.41 -6.13
C ARG A 13 12.40 -7.95 -5.88
N LEU A 14 12.53 -7.48 -4.63
CA LEU A 14 12.12 -6.15 -4.24
C LEU A 14 13.25 -5.14 -4.46
N THR A 15 12.90 -3.99 -5.01
CA THR A 15 13.77 -2.81 -5.02
C THR A 15 14.01 -2.30 -3.58
N PRO A 16 15.06 -1.49 -3.34
CA PRO A 16 15.35 -0.98 -1.99
C PRO A 16 14.18 -0.26 -1.34
N ILE A 17 13.42 0.55 -2.10
CA ILE A 17 12.25 1.25 -1.58
C ILE A 17 11.10 0.26 -1.28
N GLN A 18 10.94 -0.78 -2.10
CA GLN A 18 9.92 -1.81 -1.86
C GLN A 18 10.22 -2.65 -0.64
N TRP A 19 11.48 -2.98 -0.41
CA TRP A 19 11.92 -3.63 0.81
C TRP A 19 11.67 -2.75 2.04
N TYR A 20 12.12 -1.50 2.00
CA TYR A 20 11.97 -0.54 3.10
C TYR A 20 10.50 -0.37 3.50
N VAL A 21 9.62 -0.19 2.52
CA VAL A 21 8.19 0.01 2.75
C VAL A 21 7.51 -1.27 3.25
N THR A 22 7.74 -2.42 2.60
CA THR A 22 6.98 -3.65 2.89
C THR A 22 7.52 -4.45 4.08
N GLN A 23 8.85 -4.44 4.30
CA GLN A 23 9.51 -5.29 5.31
C GLN A 23 9.97 -4.50 6.54
N GLU A 24 10.31 -3.22 6.38
CA GLU A 24 10.85 -2.39 7.46
C GLU A 24 9.84 -1.37 8.02
N LYS A 25 8.58 -1.42 7.53
CA LYS A 25 7.52 -0.47 7.88
C LYS A 25 7.93 0.99 7.59
N GLY A 26 8.77 1.18 6.59
CA GLY A 26 9.15 2.49 6.12
C GLY A 26 8.03 3.16 5.31
N THR A 27 8.13 4.47 5.13
CA THR A 27 7.20 5.24 4.29
C THR A 27 7.98 5.87 3.15
N GLU A 28 7.51 5.70 1.92
CA GLU A 28 8.10 6.41 0.77
C GLU A 28 7.90 7.92 0.90
N ARG A 29 8.72 8.72 0.21
CA ARG A 29 8.56 10.18 0.26
C ARG A 29 7.21 10.60 -0.38
N PRO A 30 6.53 11.60 0.18
CA PRO A 30 5.29 12.09 -0.41
C PRO A 30 5.54 12.55 -1.86
N PHE A 31 4.55 12.32 -2.72
CA PHE A 31 4.55 12.66 -4.16
C PHE A 31 5.64 11.98 -5.00
N SER A 32 6.40 11.04 -4.44
CA SER A 32 7.47 10.33 -5.15
C SER A 32 7.03 8.99 -5.74
N GLY A 33 5.99 8.37 -5.18
CA GLY A 33 5.47 7.08 -5.63
C GLY A 33 4.83 7.17 -7.01
N CYS A 34 5.14 6.22 -7.89
CA CYS A 34 4.59 6.17 -9.26
C CYS A 34 3.06 6.01 -9.28
N TYR A 35 2.48 5.39 -8.25
CA TYR A 35 1.04 5.14 -8.16
C TYR A 35 0.23 6.27 -7.51
N ASN A 36 0.89 7.30 -6.95
CA ASN A 36 0.20 8.44 -6.36
C ASN A 36 -0.72 9.13 -7.39
N LYS A 37 -0.14 9.54 -8.53
CA LYS A 37 -0.86 10.22 -9.62
C LYS A 37 -1.35 9.28 -10.74
N PHE A 38 -1.16 7.97 -10.57
CA PHE A 38 -1.63 7.00 -11.54
C PHE A 38 -3.11 6.69 -11.33
N ASN A 39 -3.92 6.88 -12.37
CA ASN A 39 -5.37 6.64 -12.35
C ASN A 39 -5.80 5.64 -13.44
N GLY A 40 -4.91 4.72 -13.80
CA GLY A 40 -5.23 3.62 -14.72
C GLY A 40 -6.28 2.68 -14.11
N LYS A 41 -7.04 2.02 -14.98
CA LYS A 41 -7.98 0.98 -14.58
C LYS A 41 -7.22 -0.32 -14.36
N GLY A 42 -7.40 -0.92 -13.19
CA GLY A 42 -6.76 -2.16 -12.79
C GLY A 42 -7.07 -2.54 -11.35
N THR A 43 -6.37 -3.58 -10.90
CA THR A 43 -6.41 -4.08 -9.53
C THR A 43 -5.06 -3.87 -8.89
N TYR A 44 -5.09 -3.42 -7.63
CA TYR A 44 -3.93 -3.09 -6.85
C TYR A 44 -3.55 -4.30 -5.98
N CYS A 45 -2.46 -4.98 -6.34
CA CYS A 45 -2.00 -6.22 -5.70
C CYS A 45 -0.78 -6.01 -4.78
N CYS A 46 -0.66 -6.84 -3.74
CA CYS A 46 0.48 -6.82 -2.84
C CYS A 46 1.75 -7.35 -3.52
N ILE A 47 2.82 -6.54 -3.56
CA ILE A 47 4.10 -6.96 -4.18
C ILE A 47 4.78 -8.17 -3.51
N VAL A 48 4.43 -8.48 -2.26
CA VAL A 48 5.04 -9.59 -1.50
C VAL A 48 4.30 -10.90 -1.75
N CYS A 49 2.97 -10.89 -1.59
CA CYS A 49 2.15 -12.11 -1.61
C CYS A 49 1.24 -12.22 -2.83
N GLU A 50 1.27 -11.23 -3.73
CA GLU A 50 0.52 -11.16 -4.99
C GLU A 50 -1.00 -11.12 -4.82
N GLN A 51 -1.46 -10.91 -3.58
CA GLN A 51 -2.86 -10.83 -3.25
C GLN A 51 -3.48 -9.50 -3.71
N GLU A 52 -4.63 -9.54 -4.36
CA GLU A 52 -5.40 -8.35 -4.72
C GLU A 52 -5.97 -7.66 -3.47
N LEU A 53 -5.68 -6.37 -3.31
CA LEU A 53 -6.07 -5.59 -2.13
C LEU A 53 -7.08 -4.47 -2.45
N PHE A 54 -6.84 -3.69 -3.51
CA PHE A 54 -7.70 -2.53 -3.86
C PHE A 54 -8.10 -2.54 -5.32
N SER A 55 -9.17 -1.83 -5.65
CA SER A 55 -9.56 -1.58 -7.04
C SER A 55 -9.19 -0.15 -7.42
N SER A 56 -8.78 0.06 -8.67
CA SER A 56 -8.73 1.40 -9.27
C SER A 56 -10.05 2.18 -9.15
N LYS A 57 -11.19 1.49 -9.07
CA LYS A 57 -12.52 2.10 -8.89
C LYS A 57 -12.69 2.81 -7.53
N THR A 58 -11.97 2.34 -6.52
CA THR A 58 -12.03 2.85 -5.14
C THR A 58 -10.90 3.85 -4.89
N LYS A 59 -9.99 4.03 -5.86
CA LYS A 59 -8.91 5.02 -5.81
C LYS A 59 -9.47 6.42 -5.96
N TYR A 60 -8.97 7.35 -5.16
CA TYR A 60 -9.27 8.78 -5.27
C TYR A 60 -8.00 9.61 -5.06
N ASP A 61 -8.05 10.89 -5.44
CA ASP A 61 -6.97 11.84 -5.17
C ASP A 61 -7.26 12.56 -3.85
N SER A 62 -6.54 12.20 -2.80
CA SER A 62 -6.61 12.84 -1.49
C SER A 62 -5.73 14.08 -1.39
N GLY A 63 -4.80 14.29 -2.33
CA GLY A 63 -3.75 15.30 -2.21
C GLY A 63 -2.71 15.04 -1.11
N CYS A 64 -2.78 13.91 -0.39
CA CYS A 64 -1.88 13.64 0.75
C CYS A 64 -0.45 13.28 0.32
N GLY A 65 -0.24 12.91 -0.95
CA GLY A 65 1.07 12.55 -1.51
C GLY A 65 1.29 11.06 -1.70
N TRP A 66 0.32 10.21 -1.33
CA TRP A 66 0.33 8.77 -1.52
C TRP A 66 -0.99 8.29 -2.14
N PRO A 67 -1.01 7.10 -2.78
CA PRO A 67 -2.26 6.55 -3.33
C PRO A 67 -3.28 6.30 -2.22
N ALA A 68 -4.50 6.84 -2.39
CA ALA A 68 -5.59 6.71 -1.44
C ALA A 68 -6.75 5.90 -2.04
N PHE A 69 -7.36 5.04 -1.21
CA PHE A 69 -8.50 4.20 -1.58
C PHE A 69 -9.56 4.27 -0.49
N ASN A 70 -10.84 4.33 -0.88
CA ASN A 70 -11.95 4.38 0.08
C ASN A 70 -12.46 2.99 0.49
N GLU A 71 -12.10 1.93 -0.23
CA GLU A 71 -12.57 0.57 0.02
C GLU A 71 -11.52 -0.48 -0.40
N VAL A 72 -11.39 -1.53 0.43
CA VAL A 72 -10.62 -2.75 0.17
C VAL A 72 -11.47 -3.77 -0.55
N LEU A 73 -10.87 -4.60 -1.42
CA LEU A 73 -11.59 -5.68 -2.11
C LEU A 73 -12.13 -6.75 -1.14
N ASP A 74 -11.43 -6.97 -0.03
CA ASP A 74 -11.79 -7.98 0.97
C ASP A 74 -11.14 -7.63 2.31
N GLN A 75 -11.97 -7.44 3.34
CA GLN A 75 -11.52 -7.10 4.70
C GLN A 75 -10.66 -8.20 5.35
N GLY A 76 -10.74 -9.44 4.86
CA GLY A 76 -9.87 -10.53 5.31
C GLY A 76 -8.43 -10.42 4.78
N ARG A 77 -8.17 -9.57 3.78
CA ARG A 77 -6.85 -9.44 3.12
C ARG A 77 -6.03 -8.28 3.66
N VAL A 78 -6.68 -7.29 4.28
CA VAL A 78 -6.04 -6.12 4.87
C VAL A 78 -6.37 -6.08 6.35
N LYS A 79 -5.33 -6.11 7.18
CA LYS A 79 -5.48 -5.86 8.61
C LYS A 79 -5.39 -4.36 8.83
N LEU A 80 -6.34 -3.77 9.56
CA LEU A 80 -6.23 -2.41 10.06
C LEU A 80 -5.59 -2.44 11.46
N ILE A 81 -4.61 -1.58 11.68
CA ILE A 81 -3.81 -1.46 12.89
C ILE A 81 -3.74 0.04 13.10
N LYS A 82 -4.09 0.48 14.29
CA LYS A 82 -3.97 1.89 14.62
C LYS A 82 -2.50 2.18 14.90
N ASP A 83 -1.89 3.06 14.13
CA ASP A 83 -0.58 3.57 14.45
C ASP A 83 -0.70 4.60 15.59
N THR A 84 0.08 4.43 16.65
CA THR A 84 0.15 5.35 17.80
C THR A 84 1.58 5.88 17.99
N SER A 85 2.42 5.73 16.98
CA SER A 85 3.83 6.12 17.01
C SER A 85 4.02 7.63 16.82
N LEU A 86 3.00 8.32 16.32
CA LEU A 86 2.98 9.77 16.17
C LEU A 86 2.22 10.42 17.33
N ASP A 87 2.74 11.53 17.82
CA ASP A 87 2.08 12.31 18.86
C ASP A 87 0.74 12.85 18.33
N PRO A 88 -0.35 12.81 19.13
CA PRO A 88 -1.68 13.23 18.66
C PRO A 88 -1.80 14.67 18.15
N GLN A 89 -0.81 15.52 18.45
CA GLN A 89 -0.77 16.91 18.00
C GLN A 89 -0.34 17.05 16.53
N ASP A 90 0.32 16.03 15.98
CA ASP A 90 0.77 15.99 14.58
C ASP A 90 -0.17 15.16 13.68
N LEU A 91 -1.26 14.60 14.25
CA LEU A 91 -2.23 13.76 13.53
C LEU A 91 -3.40 14.60 12.99
N GLU A 92 -3.60 14.57 11.68
CA GLU A 92 -4.82 15.07 11.03
C GLU A 92 -6.01 14.14 11.36
N PRO A 93 -7.21 14.68 11.67
CA PRO A 93 -8.35 13.91 12.19
C PRO A 93 -8.93 12.86 11.23
N ASP A 94 -8.60 12.93 9.94
CA ASP A 94 -9.11 12.04 8.88
C ASP A 94 -8.17 10.88 8.49
N ASN A 95 -7.06 10.67 9.22
CA ASN A 95 -6.08 9.60 8.96
C ASN A 95 -6.55 8.17 9.34
N LEU A 96 -7.87 7.93 9.34
CA LEU A 96 -8.45 6.63 9.66
C LEU A 96 -8.09 5.52 8.65
N ILE A 97 -7.41 5.86 7.55
CA ILE A 97 -6.92 4.93 6.52
C ILE A 97 -5.37 4.97 6.44
N ASP A 98 -4.69 5.25 7.54
CA ASP A 98 -3.24 5.11 7.60
C ASP A 98 -2.76 3.65 7.54
N LEU A 99 -3.66 2.65 7.52
CA LEU A 99 -3.25 1.25 7.41
C LEU A 99 -3.27 0.62 6.03
N VAL A 100 -2.47 1.20 5.14
CA VAL A 100 -1.81 0.42 4.08
C VAL A 100 -0.41 0.98 3.74
N PHE A 101 0.29 1.60 4.70
CA PHE A 101 1.62 2.18 4.41
C PHE A 101 2.68 1.18 3.93
N GLY A 102 2.43 -0.13 4.01
CA GLY A 102 3.40 -1.17 3.66
C GLY A 102 3.13 -1.92 2.37
N VAL A 103 2.15 -1.53 1.54
CA VAL A 103 1.87 -2.27 0.30
C VAL A 103 2.16 -1.38 -0.90
N LEU A 104 3.37 -1.54 -1.44
CA LEU A 104 3.59 -1.11 -2.81
C LEU A 104 2.78 -2.02 -3.71
N ILE A 105 1.93 -1.36 -4.45
CA ILE A 105 1.05 -2.01 -5.38
C ILE A 105 1.79 -2.14 -6.71
N TYR A 106 1.60 -3.24 -7.43
CA TYR A 106 1.78 -3.26 -8.88
C TYR A 106 0.43 -3.41 -9.58
N ASP A 107 0.30 -2.75 -10.74
CA ASP A 107 -0.88 -2.84 -11.59
C ASP A 107 -0.93 -4.22 -12.26
N THR A 108 -2.12 -4.83 -12.25
CA THR A 108 -2.45 -5.90 -13.21
C THR A 108 -3.40 -5.27 -14.23
N VAL A 109 -2.84 -4.81 -15.35
CA VAL A 109 -3.64 -4.37 -16.50
C VAL A 109 -4.29 -5.62 -17.09
N TYR A 110 -5.60 -5.77 -16.90
CA TYR A 110 -6.38 -6.72 -17.67
C TYR A 110 -6.86 -5.99 -18.94
N GLU A 111 -6.40 -6.46 -20.10
CA GLU A 111 -6.92 -6.06 -21.42
C GLU A 111 -8.41 -6.41 -21.59
#